data_AF-A0A0W0YL87-F1
#
_entry.id   AF-A0A0W0YL87-F1
#
_cell.length_a   1.000
_cell.length_b   1.000
_cell.length_c   1.000
_cell.angle_alpha   90.00
_cell.angle_beta   90.00
_cell.angle_gamma   90.00
#
_symmetry.space_group_name_H-M   'P 1'
#
loop_
_entity.id
_entity.type
_entity.pdbx_description
1 polymer ?
#
loop_
_entity_poly.entity_id
_entity_poly.type
_entity_poly.pdbx_seq_one_letter_code
_entity_poly.pdbx_strand_id
1 'polypeptide(L)'
;MSSFKSIAFTFLTFLSLEGFAGQPAKGAPVSDAQYSAAILNVALYVMQDCYMVQHKKGAQLSECMADVFIKEAPNPQHYQMYINGDTPGNLNLLLFNQAGYTVNCSITVDKKIEVNSCVSYQNQPLSSEQEMSITPPAQK
;
A
#
# COMPACT_ATOMS: atom_id res chain seq x y z
N MET A 1 -57.63 -32.87 36.36
CA MET A 1 -57.14 -31.76 37.22
C MET A 1 -55.62 -31.70 37.10
N SER A 2 -55.04 -30.50 37.17
CA SER A 2 -53.62 -30.11 36.91
C SER A 2 -53.43 -29.46 35.54
N SER A 3 -53.81 -28.19 35.36
CA SER A 3 -53.17 -26.93 35.80
C SER A 3 -52.12 -26.45 34.79
N PHE A 4 -52.59 -25.65 33.83
CA PHE A 4 -51.79 -24.85 32.91
C PHE A 4 -51.09 -23.74 33.70
N LYS A 5 -49.75 -23.76 33.75
CA LYS A 5 -48.97 -22.61 34.20
C LYS A 5 -48.42 -21.87 32.99
N SER A 6 -48.97 -20.67 32.79
CA SER A 6 -48.47 -19.63 31.88
C SER A 6 -46.98 -19.40 32.08
N ILE A 7 -46.22 -19.48 30.99
CA ILE A 7 -44.89 -18.86 30.92
C ILE A 7 -45.08 -17.51 30.26
N ALA A 8 -44.81 -16.47 31.04
CA ALA A 8 -44.92 -15.08 30.65
C ALA A 8 -43.91 -14.75 29.54
N PHE A 9 -44.41 -14.10 28.48
CA PHE A 9 -43.62 -13.42 27.47
C PHE A 9 -42.97 -12.18 28.10
N THR A 10 -41.67 -12.24 28.38
CA THR A 10 -40.89 -11.03 28.66
C THR A 10 -40.37 -10.48 27.33
N PHE A 11 -41.09 -9.51 26.78
CA PHE A 11 -40.60 -8.63 25.73
C PHE A 11 -39.43 -7.81 26.28
N LEU A 12 -38.21 -8.10 25.82
CA LEU A 12 -37.06 -7.21 25.99
C LEU A 12 -37.03 -6.25 24.79
N THR A 13 -37.59 -5.08 25.00
CA THR A 13 -37.52 -3.93 24.09
C THR A 13 -36.13 -3.30 24.09
N PHE A 14 -35.59 -3.18 22.88
CA PHE A 14 -34.75 -2.09 22.36
C PHE A 14 -33.64 -1.51 23.25
N LEU A 15 -32.40 -1.88 22.89
CA LEU A 15 -31.32 -0.90 22.79
C LEU A 15 -30.67 -1.08 21.42
N SER A 16 -31.10 -0.25 20.49
CA SER A 16 -30.36 0.07 19.28
C SER A 16 -28.99 0.60 19.70
N LEU A 17 -27.94 -0.18 19.47
CA LEU A 17 -26.63 0.40 19.19
C LEU A 17 -26.37 0.15 17.70
N GLU A 18 -26.77 1.13 16.92
CA GLU A 18 -26.22 1.36 15.59
C GLU A 18 -24.73 1.66 15.77
N GLY A 19 -23.92 0.61 15.90
CA GLY A 19 -22.51 0.68 15.60
C GLY A 19 -22.39 0.83 14.08
N PHE A 20 -22.50 2.07 13.59
CA PHE A 20 -22.10 2.45 12.24
C PHE A 20 -20.59 2.20 12.09
N ALA A 21 -20.20 0.95 11.88
CA ALA A 21 -19.03 0.66 11.06
C ALA A 21 -19.46 1.02 9.64
N GLY A 22 -19.25 2.28 9.27
CA GLY A 22 -19.51 2.76 7.93
C GLY A 22 -18.79 1.86 6.94
N GLN A 23 -19.55 0.96 6.30
CA GLN A 23 -19.14 0.41 5.02
C GLN A 23 -18.93 1.62 4.10
N PRO A 24 -17.72 1.79 3.51
CA PRO A 24 -17.51 2.91 2.61
C PRO A 24 -18.59 2.85 1.53
N ALA A 25 -19.32 3.95 1.39
CA ALA A 25 -20.38 4.08 0.41
C ALA A 25 -19.82 3.65 -0.95
N LYS A 26 -20.50 2.69 -1.58
CA LYS A 26 -20.16 2.16 -2.90
C LYS A 26 -20.24 3.33 -3.89
N GLY A 27 -19.10 3.95 -4.20
CA GLY A 27 -19.01 5.15 -5.05
C GLY A 27 -18.41 6.40 -4.39
N ALA A 28 -17.99 6.36 -3.12
CA ALA A 28 -17.19 7.45 -2.56
C ALA A 28 -15.78 7.45 -3.19
N PRO A 29 -15.22 8.61 -3.57
CA PRO A 29 -13.84 8.70 -4.02
C PRO A 29 -12.94 8.22 -2.88
N VAL A 30 -12.18 7.15 -3.13
CA VAL A 30 -11.14 6.65 -2.22
C VAL A 30 -10.16 7.79 -2.02
N SER A 31 -9.86 8.14 -0.76
CA SER A 31 -8.91 9.23 -0.52
C SER A 31 -7.52 8.83 -1.01
N ASP A 32 -6.72 9.78 -1.47
CA ASP A 32 -5.36 9.51 -1.96
C ASP A 32 -4.49 8.81 -0.91
N ALA A 33 -4.74 9.08 0.39
CA ALA A 33 -4.10 8.39 1.50
C ALA A 33 -4.54 6.91 1.65
N GLN A 34 -5.79 6.59 1.33
CA GLN A 34 -6.25 5.19 1.29
C GLN A 34 -5.67 4.46 0.07
N TYR A 35 -5.55 5.17 -1.05
CA TYR A 35 -4.94 4.61 -2.26
C TYR A 35 -3.43 4.38 -2.08
N SER A 36 -2.72 5.29 -1.43
CA SER A 36 -1.29 5.16 -1.12
C SER A 36 -1.00 3.95 -0.21
N ALA A 37 -1.89 3.68 0.76
CA ALA A 37 -1.80 2.46 1.58
C ALA A 37 -2.08 1.18 0.77
N ALA A 38 -3.06 1.21 -0.13
CA ALA A 38 -3.38 0.06 -0.97
C ALA A 38 -2.22 -0.29 -1.92
N ILE A 39 -1.66 0.70 -2.61
CA ILE A 39 -0.55 0.49 -3.54
C ILE A 39 0.73 0.05 -2.80
N LEU A 40 0.98 0.57 -1.61
CA LEU A 40 2.08 0.11 -0.75
C LEU A 40 1.94 -1.38 -0.41
N ASN A 41 0.75 -1.81 0.01
CA ASN A 41 0.52 -3.22 0.35
C ASN A 41 0.73 -4.14 -0.85
N VAL A 42 0.28 -3.73 -2.04
CA VAL A 42 0.55 -4.48 -3.28
C VAL A 42 2.05 -4.52 -3.55
N ALA A 43 2.76 -3.39 -3.43
CA ALA A 43 4.20 -3.33 -3.66
C ALA A 43 4.98 -4.27 -2.72
N LEU A 44 4.62 -4.28 -1.42
CA LEU A 44 5.25 -5.16 -0.44
C LEU A 44 4.95 -6.64 -0.71
N TYR A 45 3.72 -6.97 -1.10
CA TYR A 45 3.35 -8.34 -1.47
C TYR A 45 4.14 -8.83 -2.69
N VAL A 46 4.21 -8.03 -3.74
CA VAL A 46 4.96 -8.37 -4.96
C VAL A 46 6.47 -8.45 -4.67
N MET A 47 7.01 -7.54 -3.84
CA MET A 47 8.41 -7.63 -3.39
C MET A 47 8.68 -8.96 -2.68
N GLN A 48 7.76 -9.36 -1.80
CA GLN A 48 7.87 -10.63 -1.08
C GLN A 48 7.82 -11.83 -2.03
N ASP A 49 6.92 -11.84 -3.01
CA ASP A 49 6.88 -12.90 -4.02
C ASP A 49 8.17 -12.96 -4.83
N CYS A 50 8.59 -11.84 -5.42
CA CYS A 50 9.81 -11.75 -6.23
C CYS A 50 11.07 -12.17 -5.46
N TYR A 51 11.23 -11.73 -4.22
CA TYR A 51 12.44 -12.01 -3.43
C TYR A 51 12.39 -13.38 -2.76
N MET A 52 11.30 -13.72 -2.07
CA MET A 52 11.22 -14.93 -1.24
C MET A 52 10.82 -16.17 -2.04
N VAL A 53 9.91 -16.03 -3.02
CA VAL A 53 9.37 -17.17 -3.79
C VAL A 53 10.16 -17.35 -5.08
N GLN A 54 10.42 -16.27 -5.82
CA GLN A 54 11.13 -16.32 -7.10
C GLN A 54 12.65 -16.12 -6.98
N HIS A 55 13.15 -15.87 -5.76
CA HIS A 55 14.58 -15.74 -5.43
C HIS A 55 15.34 -14.68 -6.24
N LYS A 56 14.65 -13.60 -6.64
CA LYS A 56 15.25 -12.48 -7.38
C LYS A 56 15.96 -11.51 -6.44
N LYS A 57 17.12 -11.00 -6.87
CA LYS A 57 17.99 -10.10 -6.08
C LYS A 57 18.56 -8.97 -6.95
N GLY A 58 18.93 -7.86 -6.31
CA GLY A 58 19.52 -6.70 -6.97
C GLY A 58 18.61 -6.19 -8.08
N ALA A 59 19.20 -5.95 -9.26
CA ALA A 59 18.46 -5.52 -10.45
C ALA A 59 17.30 -6.48 -10.83
N GLN A 60 17.47 -7.79 -10.63
CA GLN A 60 16.43 -8.78 -10.98
C GLN A 60 15.19 -8.66 -10.09
N LEU A 61 15.33 -8.17 -8.86
CA LEU A 61 14.19 -7.91 -7.98
C LEU A 61 13.36 -6.76 -8.57
N SER A 62 14.00 -5.67 -8.94
CA SER A 62 13.34 -4.51 -9.56
C SER A 62 12.66 -4.87 -10.88
N GLU A 63 13.32 -5.67 -11.72
CA GLU A 63 12.75 -6.18 -12.98
C GLU A 63 11.51 -7.05 -12.73
N CYS A 64 11.57 -7.99 -11.79
CA CYS A 64 10.44 -8.84 -11.43
C CYS A 64 9.24 -8.03 -10.94
N MET A 65 9.49 -7.04 -10.07
CA MET A 65 8.42 -6.17 -9.58
C MET A 65 7.83 -5.33 -10.72
N ALA A 66 8.66 -4.73 -11.56
CA ALA A 66 8.20 -3.96 -12.71
C ALA A 66 7.31 -4.81 -13.65
N ASP A 67 7.71 -6.05 -13.93
CA ASP A 67 6.93 -6.98 -14.75
C ASP A 67 5.51 -7.19 -14.22
N VAL A 68 5.35 -7.39 -12.90
CA VAL A 68 4.04 -7.56 -12.27
C VAL A 68 3.23 -6.26 -12.30
N PHE A 69 3.86 -5.13 -12.00
CA PHE A 69 3.17 -3.83 -11.99
C PHE A 69 2.73 -3.38 -13.39
N ILE A 70 3.47 -3.73 -14.44
CA ILE A 70 3.13 -3.41 -15.83
C ILE A 70 1.99 -4.32 -16.33
N LYS A 71 2.00 -5.60 -15.97
CA LYS A 71 1.09 -6.60 -16.55
C LYS A 71 -0.20 -6.78 -15.77
N GLU A 72 -0.16 -6.66 -14.44
CA GLU A 72 -1.20 -7.20 -13.57
C GLU A 72 -1.80 -6.17 -12.60
N ALA A 73 -1.06 -5.12 -12.22
CA ALA A 73 -1.51 -4.19 -11.18
C ALA A 73 -2.29 -2.98 -11.75
N PRO A 74 -3.57 -2.77 -11.35
CA PRO A 74 -4.27 -1.53 -11.68
C PRO A 74 -3.58 -0.33 -11.02
N ASN A 75 -3.13 0.64 -11.82
CA ASN A 75 -2.47 1.86 -11.36
C ASN A 75 -3.20 3.16 -11.80
N PRO A 76 -4.49 3.36 -11.45
CA PRO A 76 -5.25 4.55 -11.84
C PRO A 76 -4.68 5.89 -11.37
N GLN A 77 -3.82 5.91 -10.34
CA GLN A 77 -3.16 7.15 -9.87
C GLN A 77 -1.73 7.30 -10.41
N HIS A 78 -1.30 6.45 -11.35
CA HIS A 78 0.00 6.53 -12.02
C HIS A 78 1.19 6.63 -11.05
N TYR A 79 1.17 5.83 -9.97
CA TYR A 79 2.31 5.71 -9.09
C TYR A 79 3.52 5.13 -9.82
N GLN A 80 4.67 5.74 -9.60
CA GLN A 80 5.98 5.23 -9.94
C GLN A 80 6.61 4.58 -8.71
N MET A 81 7.46 3.58 -8.93
CA MET A 81 8.15 2.85 -7.89
C MET A 81 9.65 2.85 -8.14
N TYR A 82 10.41 3.13 -7.08
CA TYR A 82 11.86 3.04 -7.07
C TYR A 82 12.31 2.18 -5.91
N ILE A 83 13.24 1.28 -6.19
CA ILE A 83 13.84 0.38 -5.21
C ILE A 83 15.34 0.58 -5.29
N ASN A 84 15.94 0.99 -4.19
CA ASN A 84 17.37 1.23 -4.08
C ASN A 84 17.94 0.47 -2.89
N GLY A 85 19.21 0.09 -2.96
CA GLY A 85 19.93 -0.59 -1.88
C GLY A 85 20.38 -2.00 -2.27
N ASP A 86 20.74 -2.78 -1.25
CA ASP A 86 21.36 -4.09 -1.40
C ASP A 86 20.39 -5.22 -1.01
N THR A 87 20.46 -6.34 -1.73
CA THR A 87 19.78 -7.58 -1.36
C THR A 87 20.74 -8.77 -1.35
N PRO A 88 20.88 -9.52 -0.25
CA PRO A 88 20.32 -9.22 1.07
C PRO A 88 20.95 -7.96 1.68
N GLY A 89 20.19 -7.23 2.51
CA GLY A 89 20.62 -5.95 3.07
C GLY A 89 19.48 -4.98 3.33
N ASN A 90 19.82 -3.69 3.32
CA ASN A 90 18.85 -2.61 3.49
C ASN A 90 18.38 -2.13 2.12
N LEU A 91 17.07 -2.01 1.97
CA LEU A 91 16.38 -1.46 0.82
C LEU A 91 15.60 -0.22 1.21
N ASN A 92 15.48 0.69 0.25
CA ASN A 92 14.53 1.78 0.26
C ASN A 92 13.50 1.57 -0.84
N LEU A 93 12.22 1.58 -0.47
CA LEU A 93 11.10 1.55 -1.40
C LEU A 93 10.46 2.94 -1.43
N LEU A 94 10.49 3.58 -2.58
CA LEU A 94 9.87 4.88 -2.83
C LEU A 94 8.72 4.72 -3.81
N LEU A 95 7.53 5.14 -3.41
CA LEU A 95 6.33 5.23 -4.25
C LEU A 95 5.93 6.69 -4.37
N PHE A 96 5.68 7.17 -5.58
CA PHE A 96 5.17 8.53 -5.76
C PHE A 96 4.27 8.67 -6.98
N ASN A 97 3.37 9.64 -6.98
CA ASN A 97 2.55 9.98 -8.14
C ASN A 97 2.70 11.45 -8.56
N GLN A 98 2.09 11.81 -9.70
CA GLN A 98 2.13 13.18 -10.24
C GLN A 98 1.45 14.21 -9.33
N ALA A 99 0.52 13.80 -8.48
CA ALA A 99 -0.11 14.68 -7.50
C ALA A 99 0.79 14.96 -6.26
N GLY A 100 2.02 14.43 -6.25
CA GLY A 100 3.01 14.66 -5.21
C GLY A 100 2.85 13.77 -3.98
N TYR A 101 1.89 12.83 -3.97
CA TYR A 101 1.75 11.85 -2.90
C TYR A 101 2.93 10.89 -2.94
N THR A 102 3.69 10.86 -1.86
CA THR A 102 4.90 10.06 -1.74
C THR A 102 4.81 9.15 -0.51
N VAL A 103 5.31 7.93 -0.66
CA VAL A 103 5.54 6.97 0.43
C VAL A 103 6.98 6.52 0.31
N ASN A 104 7.76 6.69 1.38
CA ASN A 104 9.13 6.23 1.47
C ASN A 104 9.25 5.24 2.63
N CYS A 105 9.65 4.00 2.32
CA CYS A 105 9.82 2.93 3.30
C CYS A 105 11.27 2.46 3.37
N SER A 106 11.74 2.25 4.60
CA SER A 106 12.98 1.53 4.89
C SER A 106 12.67 0.08 5.17
N ILE A 107 13.33 -0.83 4.46
CA ILE A 107 13.04 -2.27 4.48
C ILE A 107 14.36 -3.03 4.67
N THR A 108 14.35 -4.03 5.54
CA THR A 108 15.44 -5.01 5.65
C THR A 108 15.04 -6.28 4.92
N VAL A 109 15.92 -6.78 4.06
CA VAL A 109 15.69 -8.00 3.28
C VAL A 109 16.80 -8.99 3.56
N ASP A 110 16.48 -10.08 4.25
CA ASP A 110 17.40 -11.19 4.52
C ASP A 110 16.69 -12.54 4.35
N LYS A 111 16.46 -13.30 5.43
CA LYS A 111 15.61 -14.51 5.45
C LYS A 111 14.11 -14.19 5.45
N LYS A 112 13.76 -12.93 5.65
CA LYS A 112 12.42 -12.37 5.56
C LYS A 112 12.53 -10.92 5.12
N ILE A 113 11.39 -10.36 4.69
CA ILE A 113 11.24 -8.93 4.45
C ILE A 113 10.66 -8.31 5.72
N GLU A 114 11.33 -7.28 6.23
CA GLU A 114 10.88 -6.50 7.38
C GLU A 114 10.76 -5.03 6.98
N VAL A 115 9.56 -4.47 7.12
CA VAL A 115 9.36 -3.03 6.95
C VAL A 115 9.72 -2.35 8.26
N ASN A 116 10.85 -1.64 8.29
CA ASN A 116 11.35 -0.97 9.48
C ASN A 116 10.56 0.31 9.79
N SER A 117 10.30 1.09 8.74
CA SER A 117 9.54 2.32 8.83
C SER A 117 8.98 2.71 7.46
N CYS A 118 7.85 3.40 7.46
CA CYS A 118 7.31 4.06 6.28
C CYS A 118 6.87 5.47 6.67
N VAL A 119 7.18 6.45 5.83
CA VAL A 119 6.70 7.82 5.97
C VAL A 119 5.93 8.16 4.72
N SER A 120 4.71 8.66 4.89
CA SER A 120 3.91 9.18 3.80
C SER A 120 3.76 10.68 3.93
N TYR A 121 3.95 11.38 2.84
CA TYR A 121 3.90 12.85 2.77
C TYR A 121 3.41 13.27 1.40
N GLN A 122 2.86 14.47 1.32
CA GLN A 122 2.47 15.08 0.06
C GLN A 122 3.43 16.24 -0.22
N ASN A 123 4.25 16.07 -1.25
CA ASN A 123 5.02 17.17 -1.80
C ASN A 123 4.15 17.95 -2.79
N GLN A 124 4.57 19.16 -3.13
CA GLN A 124 3.99 19.82 -4.29
C GLN A 124 4.24 18.96 -5.54
N PRO A 125 3.26 18.85 -6.46
CA PRO A 125 3.48 18.26 -7.77
C PRO A 125 4.76 18.82 -8.38
N LEU A 126 5.58 17.96 -8.99
CA LEU A 126 6.75 18.44 -9.73
C LEU A 126 6.26 19.41 -10.81
N SER A 127 6.85 20.60 -10.89
CA SER A 127 6.56 21.48 -12.03
C SER A 127 7.00 20.79 -13.32
N SER A 128 6.43 21.17 -14.45
CA SER A 128 6.82 20.65 -15.77
C SER A 128 8.33 20.80 -16.07
N GLU A 129 9.01 21.70 -15.37
CA GLU A 129 10.48 21.91 -15.46
C GLU A 129 11.26 20.92 -14.56
N GLN A 130 10.65 20.44 -13.49
CA GLN A 130 11.21 19.46 -12.56
C GLN A 130 11.02 18.02 -13.03
N GLU A 131 9.99 17.73 -13.84
CA GLU A 131 9.75 16.41 -14.43
C GLU A 131 10.85 15.97 -15.42
N MET A 132 11.64 16.89 -15.97
CA MET A 132 12.66 16.62 -16.99
C MET A 132 14.11 16.89 -16.58
N SER A 133 14.41 17.26 -15.33
CA SER A 133 15.78 17.58 -14.95
C SER A 133 16.64 16.33 -14.72
N ILE A 134 17.08 15.71 -15.80
CA ILE A 134 18.30 14.89 -15.80
C ILE A 134 19.44 15.87 -16.03
N THR A 135 19.86 16.61 -15.01
CA THR A 135 21.11 17.38 -15.11
C THR A 135 22.25 16.35 -15.01
N PRO A 136 23.01 16.08 -16.09
CA PRO A 136 24.11 15.12 -16.03
C PRO A 136 25.17 15.66 -15.06
N PRO A 137 25.82 14.80 -14.25
CA PRO A 137 26.90 15.25 -13.38
C PRO A 137 27.98 15.91 -14.24
N ALA A 138 28.43 17.10 -13.83
CA ALA A 138 29.49 17.82 -14.52
C ALA A 138 30.73 16.92 -14.58
N GLN A 139 31.15 16.57 -15.81
CA GLN A 139 32.36 15.79 -16.02
C GLN A 139 33.54 16.65 -15.55
N LYS A 140 34.30 16.13 -14.59
CA LYS A 140 35.49 16.75 -14.04
C LYS A 140 36.73 16.12 -14.66
#